data_AF-A0A9X9A3G1-F1
#
_entry.id   AF-A0A9X9A3G1-F1
#
_cell.length_a   1.000
_cell.length_b   1.000
_cell.length_c   1.000
_cell.angle_alpha   90.00
_cell.angle_beta   90.00
_cell.angle_gamma   90.00
#
_symmetry.space_group_name_H-M   'P 1'
#
loop_
_entity.id
_entity.type
_entity.pdbx_description
1 polymer ?
#
loop_
_entity_poly.entity_id
_entity_poly.type
_entity_poly.pdbx_seq_one_letter_code
_entity_poly.pdbx_strand_id
1 'polypeptide(L)'
;MKKINKVIIIGVVTIGIGAGAYMTFAGSSEPVMTYKVSEVLEKQIENQQKFAGEVIPNGIETISFDPTKGTYDLAVKKGDEVKKGQLLFKYNDPTV
;
A
#
# COMPACT_ATOMS: atom_id res chain seq x y z
N MET A 1 -17.12 -74.59 35.94
CA MET A 1 -16.06 -74.21 34.96
C MET A 1 -14.70 -74.34 35.65
N LYS A 2 -13.72 -75.04 35.06
CA LYS A 2 -12.36 -75.19 35.66
C LYS A 2 -11.74 -73.80 35.85
N LYS A 3 -11.12 -73.55 37.01
CA LYS A 3 -10.57 -72.22 37.40
C LYS A 3 -9.68 -71.59 36.32
N ILE A 4 -8.95 -72.41 35.58
CA ILE A 4 -8.07 -72.02 34.47
C ILE A 4 -8.82 -71.29 33.36
N ASN A 5 -10.01 -71.77 32.96
CA ASN A 5 -10.80 -71.12 31.91
C ASN A 5 -11.33 -69.74 32.35
N LYS A 6 -11.60 -69.55 33.65
CA LYS A 6 -12.08 -68.28 34.19
C LYS A 6 -10.97 -67.21 34.17
N VAL A 7 -9.73 -67.59 34.49
CA VAL A 7 -8.57 -66.69 34.48
C VAL A 7 -8.23 -66.24 33.05
N ILE A 8 -8.28 -67.16 32.08
CA ILE A 8 -8.02 -66.83 30.68
C ILE A 8 -9.06 -65.84 30.14
N ILE A 9 -10.35 -66.07 30.42
CA ILE A 9 -11.43 -65.16 29.98
C ILE A 9 -11.25 -63.76 30.58
N ILE A 10 -10.95 -63.67 31.89
CA ILE A 10 -10.73 -62.39 32.56
C ILE A 10 -9.53 -61.65 31.95
N GLY A 11 -8.41 -62.35 31.71
CA GLY A 11 -7.22 -61.77 31.12
C GLY A 11 -7.47 -61.18 29.73
N VAL A 12 -8.16 -61.92 28.86
CA VAL A 12 -8.51 -61.46 27.50
C VAL A 12 -9.41 -60.23 27.54
N VAL A 13 -10.39 -60.19 28.46
CA VAL A 13 -11.30 -59.05 28.60
C VAL A 13 -10.56 -57.79 29.07
N THR A 14 -9.67 -57.90 30.06
CA THR A 14 -8.90 -56.74 30.54
C THR A 14 -7.95 -56.18 29.49
N ILE A 15 -7.31 -57.04 28.68
CA ILE A 15 -6.41 -56.58 27.61
C ILE A 15 -7.21 -55.91 26.50
N GLY A 16 -8.36 -56.47 26.13
CA GLY A 16 -9.25 -55.89 25.10
C GLY A 16 -9.77 -54.50 25.50
N ILE A 17 -10.21 -54.33 26.75
CA ILE A 17 -10.68 -53.03 27.26
C ILE A 17 -9.50 -52.04 27.37
N GLY A 18 -8.35 -52.48 27.89
CA GLY A 18 -7.17 -51.62 28.02
C GLY A 18 -6.65 -51.12 26.67
N ALA A 19 -6.54 -51.99 25.68
CA ALA A 19 -6.08 -51.63 24.33
C ALA A 19 -7.10 -50.74 23.60
N GLY A 20 -8.40 -51.03 23.72
CA GLY A 20 -9.47 -50.21 23.14
C GLY A 20 -9.55 -48.81 23.77
N ALA A 21 -9.39 -48.72 25.09
CA ALA A 21 -9.33 -47.43 25.80
C ALA A 21 -8.08 -46.64 25.38
N TYR A 22 -6.91 -47.27 25.29
CA TYR A 22 -5.69 -46.57 24.87
C TYR A 22 -5.79 -46.03 23.44
N MET A 23 -6.33 -46.82 22.50
CA MET A 23 -6.52 -46.37 21.11
C MET A 23 -7.52 -45.20 20.98
N THR A 24 -8.58 -45.19 21.80
CA THR A 24 -9.60 -44.12 21.78
C THR A 24 -9.12 -42.84 22.46
N PHE A 25 -8.28 -42.92 23.50
CA PHE A 25 -7.76 -41.74 24.19
C PHE A 25 -6.41 -41.24 23.65
N ALA A 26 -5.58 -42.10 23.04
CA ALA A 26 -4.29 -41.70 22.45
C ALA A 26 -4.42 -41.25 20.98
N GLY A 27 -5.54 -41.58 20.32
CA GLY A 27 -5.71 -41.49 18.87
C GLY A 27 -6.38 -40.23 18.32
N SER A 28 -6.48 -39.13 19.06
CA SER A 28 -7.09 -37.90 18.53
C SER A 28 -6.52 -36.66 19.20
N SER A 29 -5.27 -36.33 18.90
CA SER A 29 -4.87 -34.92 18.97
C SER A 29 -5.38 -34.26 17.71
N GLU A 30 -6.56 -33.66 17.80
CA GLU A 30 -7.02 -32.72 16.77
C GLU A 30 -5.91 -31.67 16.59
N PRO A 31 -5.44 -31.39 15.36
CA PRO A 31 -4.43 -30.37 15.16
C PRO A 31 -5.02 -29.05 15.64
N VAL A 32 -4.43 -28.48 16.69
CA VAL A 32 -4.82 -27.17 17.22
C VAL A 32 -4.65 -26.17 16.08
N MET A 33 -5.76 -25.73 15.50
CA MET A 33 -5.78 -24.73 14.44
C MET A 33 -5.17 -23.44 15.01
N THR A 34 -3.98 -23.10 14.55
CA THR A 34 -3.27 -21.90 15.01
C THR A 34 -3.76 -20.69 14.21
N TYR A 35 -4.55 -19.83 14.85
CA TYR A 35 -5.00 -18.58 14.27
C TYR A 35 -3.98 -17.48 14.59
N LYS A 36 -3.47 -16.81 13.56
CA LYS A 36 -2.75 -15.55 13.73
C LYS A 36 -3.78 -14.44 13.88
N VAL A 37 -4.00 -14.04 15.12
CA VAL A 37 -4.86 -12.90 15.44
C VAL A 37 -3.98 -11.66 15.47
N SER A 38 -4.27 -10.69 14.62
CA SER A 38 -3.63 -9.38 14.67
C SER A 38 -4.53 -8.43 15.45
N GLU A 39 -3.92 -7.62 16.30
CA GLU A 39 -4.63 -6.59 17.06
C GLU A 39 -5.22 -5.56 16.08
N VAL A 40 -6.54 -5.38 16.14
CA VAL A 40 -7.24 -4.43 15.28
C VAL A 40 -7.09 -3.04 15.90
N LEU A 41 -6.23 -2.22 15.30
CA LEU A 41 -6.04 -0.84 15.70
C LEU A 41 -6.97 0.06 14.90
N GLU A 42 -7.61 1.01 15.57
CA GLU A 42 -8.37 2.06 14.91
C GLU A 42 -7.41 2.95 14.12
N LYS A 43 -7.60 2.99 12.80
CA LYS A 43 -6.81 3.82 11.89
C LYS A 43 -7.74 4.52 10.92
N GLN A 44 -7.51 5.80 10.70
CA GLN A 44 -8.17 6.54 9.63
C GLN A 44 -7.65 6.01 8.28
N ILE A 45 -8.51 5.30 7.55
CA ILE A 45 -8.23 4.79 6.21
C ILE A 45 -8.84 5.78 5.22
N GLU A 46 -8.00 6.53 4.53
CA GLU A 46 -8.43 7.42 3.47
C GLU A 46 -8.26 6.76 2.11
N ASN A 47 -9.34 6.72 1.33
CA ASN A 47 -9.28 6.26 -0.04
C ASN A 47 -8.98 7.45 -0.96
N GLN A 48 -7.72 7.60 -1.37
CA GLN A 48 -7.32 8.69 -2.26
C GLN A 48 -7.75 8.38 -3.70
N GLN A 49 -8.70 9.15 -4.23
CA GLN A 49 -8.97 9.16 -5.67
C GLN A 49 -7.91 10.01 -6.39
N LYS A 50 -7.31 9.43 -7.42
CA LYS A 50 -6.33 10.12 -8.27
C LYS A 50 -7.06 10.81 -9.40
N PHE A 51 -6.96 12.14 -9.45
CA PHE A 51 -7.49 12.96 -10.53
C PHE A 51 -6.35 13.49 -11.39
N ALA A 52 -6.59 13.56 -12.69
CA ALA A 52 -5.74 14.30 -13.62
C ALA A 52 -6.36 15.67 -13.88
N GLY A 53 -5.53 16.70 -13.96
CA GLY A 53 -5.97 18.06 -14.26
C GLY A 53 -4.78 18.91 -14.69
N GLU A 54 -5.03 19.83 -15.62
CA GLU A 54 -4.05 20.85 -16.00
C GLU A 54 -4.07 22.00 -14.99
N VAL A 55 -2.90 22.48 -14.59
CA VAL A 55 -2.78 23.64 -13.69
C VAL A 55 -2.90 24.90 -14.54
N ILE A 56 -4.05 25.56 -14.46
CA ILE A 56 -4.30 26.83 -15.14
C ILE A 56 -3.96 27.97 -14.17
N PRO A 57 -3.03 28.88 -14.51
CA PRO A 57 -2.71 30.02 -13.67
C PRO A 57 -3.88 31.02 -13.62
N ASN A 58 -3.98 31.79 -12.53
CA ASN A 58 -5.05 32.77 -12.31
C ASN A 58 -5.13 33.86 -13.40
N GLY A 59 -4.04 34.10 -14.13
CA GLY A 59 -3.99 35.06 -15.22
C GLY A 59 -2.76 34.83 -16.10
N ILE A 60 -2.91 35.10 -17.40
CA ILE A 60 -1.83 35.07 -18.39
C ILE A 60 -1.86 36.43 -19.09
N GLU A 61 -0.75 37.14 -19.05
CA GLU A 61 -0.55 38.37 -19.81
C GLU A 61 0.45 38.10 -20.93
N THR A 62 0.04 38.41 -22.16
CA THR A 62 0.91 38.30 -23.34
C THR A 62 1.52 39.66 -23.63
N ILE A 63 2.84 39.75 -23.55
CA ILE A 63 3.56 40.97 -23.95
C ILE A 63 3.75 40.93 -25.47
N SER A 64 3.21 41.94 -26.16
CA SER A 64 3.32 42.05 -27.60
C SER A 64 4.77 42.28 -28.02
N PHE A 65 5.24 41.44 -28.94
CA PHE A 65 6.54 41.54 -29.56
C PHE A 65 6.35 41.89 -31.04
N ASP A 66 6.89 43.02 -31.46
CA ASP A 66 6.94 43.47 -32.85
C ASP A 66 8.24 42.99 -33.52
N PRO A 67 8.19 42.00 -34.43
CA PRO A 67 9.37 41.49 -35.12
C PRO A 67 9.91 42.44 -36.19
N THR A 68 9.19 43.50 -36.57
CA THR A 68 9.62 44.46 -37.61
C THR A 68 10.69 45.43 -37.12
N LYS A 69 10.88 45.53 -35.79
CA LYS A 69 11.82 46.46 -35.13
C LYS A 69 13.27 45.96 -35.05
N GLY A 70 13.60 44.87 -35.73
CA GLY A 70 14.97 44.34 -35.81
C GLY A 70 15.31 43.33 -34.73
N THR A 71 16.59 43.24 -34.36
CA THR A 71 17.07 42.31 -33.34
C THR A 71 16.70 42.78 -31.94
N TYR A 72 16.69 41.87 -30.96
CA TYR A 72 16.30 42.18 -29.59
C TYR A 72 17.19 41.44 -28.60
N ASP A 73 17.37 42.07 -27.44
CA ASP A 73 18.06 41.50 -26.29
C ASP A 73 17.05 41.18 -25.20
N LEU A 74 16.98 39.92 -24.78
CA LEU A 74 16.10 39.45 -23.72
C LEU A 74 16.81 39.56 -22.37
N ALA A 75 16.18 40.25 -21.40
CA ALA A 75 16.73 40.49 -20.08
C ALA A 75 16.32 39.45 -19.02
N VAL A 76 15.39 38.54 -19.36
CA VAL A 76 14.78 37.57 -18.44
C VAL A 76 14.81 36.15 -19.01
N LYS A 77 14.71 35.13 -18.16
CA LYS A 77 14.62 33.72 -18.55
C LYS A 77 13.31 33.10 -18.08
N LYS A 78 12.93 31.98 -18.71
CA LYS A 78 11.77 31.22 -18.30
C LYS A 78 11.95 30.73 -16.85
N GLY A 79 10.98 31.05 -16.00
CA GLY A 79 10.99 30.70 -14.57
C GLY A 79 11.44 31.84 -13.65
N ASP A 80 11.92 32.95 -14.21
CA ASP A 80 12.25 34.12 -13.40
C ASP A 80 10.99 34.81 -12.87
N GLU A 81 11.04 35.23 -11.61
CA GLU A 81 10.04 36.13 -11.05
C GLU A 81 10.32 37.56 -11.51
N VAL A 82 9.32 38.21 -12.09
CA VAL A 82 9.42 39.57 -12.63
C VAL A 82 8.47 40.51 -11.91
N LYS A 83 8.91 41.74 -11.65
CA LYS A 83 8.08 42.77 -11.00
C LYS A 83 7.39 43.66 -12.02
N LYS A 84 6.27 44.27 -11.62
CA LYS A 84 5.58 45.27 -12.46
C LYS A 84 6.54 46.41 -12.81
N GLY A 85 6.69 46.68 -14.11
CA GLY A 85 7.58 47.73 -14.63
C GLY A 85 9.04 47.30 -14.83
N GLN A 86 9.39 46.04 -14.55
CA GLN A 86 10.72 45.50 -14.87
C GLN A 86 10.93 45.42 -16.38
N LEU A 87 12.14 45.78 -16.84
CA LEU A 87 12.53 45.62 -18.24
C LEU A 87 12.63 44.12 -18.57
N LEU A 88 11.84 43.66 -19.55
CA LEU A 88 11.82 42.27 -19.99
C LEU A 88 12.70 42.03 -21.23
N PHE A 89 12.67 42.95 -22.19
CA PHE A 89 13.49 42.92 -23.39
C PHE A 89 13.70 44.33 -23.94
N LYS A 90 14.69 44.50 -24.81
CA LYS A 90 14.98 45.76 -25.52
C LYS A 90 15.19 45.47 -27.01
N TYR A 91 14.68 46.33 -27.88
CA TYR A 91 15.04 46.30 -29.30
C TYR A 91 16.41 46.93 -29.53
N ASN A 92 17.21 46.27 -30.35
CA ASN A 92 18.47 46.77 -30.83
C ASN A 92 18.18 47.61 -32.07
N ASP A 93 17.74 48.85 -31.83
CA ASP A 93 17.50 49.80 -32.91
C ASP A 93 18.86 50.25 -33.49
N PRO A 94 19.17 49.97 -34.76
CA PRO A 94 20.42 50.40 -35.39
C PRO A 94 20.40 51.89 -35.82
N THR A 95 19.30 52.62 -35.60
CA THR A 95 19.10 54.01 -36.04
C THR A 95 19.18 55.05 -34.91
N VAL A 96 19.48 54.64 -33.68
CA VAL A 96 19.83 55.54 -32.54
C VAL A 96 21.31 55.45 -32.21
#